data_AF-A0A702C2Q2-F1
#
_entry.id   AF-A0A702C2Q2-F1
#
_cell.length_a   1.000
_cell.length_b   1.000
_cell.length_c   1.000
_cell.angle_alpha   90.00
_cell.angle_beta   90.00
_cell.angle_gamma   90.00
#
_symmetry.space_group_name_H-M   'P 1'
#
loop_
_entity.id
_entity.type
_entity.pdbx_description
1 polymer ?
#
loop_
_entity_poly.entity_id
_entity_poly.type
_entity_poly.pdbx_seq_one_letter_code
_entity_poly.pdbx_strand_id
1 'polypeptide(L)' 'MGNIILMAEKVKGAVDEEAEVYEFEGMDDLIQFRKKFPEKMKYEYHYILSGGTKNFRHIALVEANHFKQFKKLVNQYQDR' A
#
# COMPACT_ATOMS: atom_id res chain seq x y z
N MET A 1 4.34 -16.02 -9.25
CA MET A 1 4.21 -15.36 -7.93
C MET A 1 3.36 -14.13 -8.15
N GLY A 2 2.21 -14.02 -7.47
CA GLY A 2 1.37 -12.83 -7.56
C GLY A 2 2.09 -11.64 -6.92
N ASN A 3 1.86 -10.44 -7.44
CA ASN A 3 2.39 -9.22 -6.83
C ASN A 3 1.59 -8.95 -5.55
N ILE A 4 2.25 -8.97 -4.38
CA ILE A 4 1.62 -8.58 -3.11
C ILE A 4 1.53 -7.06 -3.01
N ILE A 5 0.56 -6.58 -2.25
CA ILE A 5 0.42 -5.16 -1.91
C ILE A 5 0.69 -5.00 -0.43
N LEU A 6 1.54 -4.03 -0.10
CA LEU A 6 1.77 -3.62 1.28
C LEU A 6 1.21 -2.23 1.52
N MET A 7 0.66 -2.03 2.71
CA MET A 7 0.17 -0.76 3.18
C MET A 7 0.71 -0.50 4.57
N ALA A 8 1.38 0.63 4.76
CA ALA A 8 1.69 1.16 6.07
C ALA A 8 0.67 2.23 6.46
N GLU A 9 0.25 2.25 7.72
CA GLU A 9 -0.48 3.37 8.30
C GLU A 9 0.13 3.79 9.64
N LYS A 10 0.20 5.09 9.87
CA LYS A 10 0.64 5.66 11.16
C LYS A 10 -0.06 6.96 11.46
N VAL A 11 -0.16 7.33 12.74
CA VAL A 11 -0.66 8.65 13.12
C VAL A 11 0.31 9.72 12.61
N LYS A 12 -0.20 10.85 12.13
CA LYS A 12 0.65 11.98 11.70
C LYS A 12 1.60 12.40 12.81
N GLY A 13 2.89 12.51 12.48
CA GLY A 13 3.94 12.87 13.43
C GLY A 13 4.46 11.72 14.30
N ALA A 14 3.91 10.51 14.19
CA ALA A 14 4.48 9.31 14.78
C ALA A 14 5.80 8.92 14.10
N VAL A 15 6.68 8.27 14.86
CA VAL A 15 7.91 7.65 14.30
C VAL A 15 7.55 6.45 13.42
N ASP A 16 8.45 6.06 12.52
CA ASP A 16 8.14 5.03 11.52
C ASP A 16 7.97 3.63 12.14
N GLU A 17 8.61 3.36 13.28
CA GLU A 17 8.50 2.11 14.03
C GLU A 17 7.11 1.89 14.65
N GLU A 18 6.29 2.94 14.76
CA GLU A 18 4.90 2.87 15.20
C GLU A 18 3.92 2.61 14.05
N ALA A 19 4.42 2.45 12.81
CA ALA A 19 3.57 2.15 11.68
C ALA A 19 3.06 0.70 11.73
N GLU A 20 1.75 0.55 11.55
CA GLU A 20 1.13 -0.75 11.32
C GLU A 20 1.24 -1.10 9.84
N VAL A 21 1.68 -2.32 9.54
CA VAL A 21 1.89 -2.80 8.16
C VAL A 21 0.92 -3.94 7.86
N TYR A 22 0.23 -3.81 6.74
CA TYR A 22 -0.75 -4.77 6.24
C TYR A 22 -0.29 -5.33 4.91
N GLU A 23 -0.50 -6.63 4.71
CA GLU A 23 -0.26 -7.33 3.45
C GLU A 23 -1.59 -7.77 2.83
N PHE A 24 -1.68 -7.63 1.52
CA PHE A 24 -2.83 -8.03 0.71
C PHE A 24 -2.36 -8.85 -0.48
N GLU A 25 -3.10 -9.91 -0.82
CA GLU A 25 -2.77 -10.78 -1.97
C GLU A 25 -3.05 -10.08 -3.31
N GLY A 26 -3.92 -9.05 -3.32
CA GLY A 26 -4.19 -8.25 -4.51
C GLY A 26 -5.06 -7.02 -4.27
N MET A 27 -5.37 -6.31 -5.36
CA MET A 27 -6.13 -5.06 -5.33
C MET A 27 -7.56 -5.25 -4.80
N ASP A 28 -8.19 -6.40 -5.05
CA ASP A 28 -9.56 -6.65 -4.60
C ASP A 28 -9.65 -6.72 -3.07
N ASP A 29 -8.67 -7.36 -2.41
CA ASP A 29 -8.60 -7.42 -0.96
C ASP A 29 -8.38 -6.04 -0.34
N LEU A 30 -7.45 -5.25 -0.91
CA LEU A 30 -7.23 -3.88 -0.48
C LEU A 30 -8.49 -3.01 -0.68
N ILE A 31 -9.20 -3.19 -1.80
CA ILE A 31 -10.47 -2.47 -2.06
C ILE A 31 -11.52 -2.83 -1.02
N GLN A 32 -11.68 -4.12 -0.69
CA GLN A 32 -12.62 -4.56 0.34
C GLN A 32 -12.24 -4.01 1.72
N PHE A 33 -10.96 -4.02 2.05
CA PHE A 33 -10.45 -3.41 3.28
C PHE A 33 -10.77 -1.91 3.33
N ARG A 34 -10.45 -1.14 2.28
CA ARG A 34 -10.70 0.31 2.25
C ARG A 34 -12.16 0.71 2.21
N LYS A 35 -13.07 -0.17 1.75
CA LYS A 35 -14.52 0.03 1.91
C LYS A 35 -14.94 -0.01 3.38
N LYS A 36 -14.34 -0.90 4.19
CA LYS A 36 -14.62 -1.02 5.63
C LYS A 36 -13.85 0.00 6.47
N PHE A 37 -12.63 0.33 6.04
CA PHE A 37 -11.70 1.20 6.75
C PHE A 37 -11.17 2.31 5.82
N PRO A 38 -11.99 3.35 5.55
CA PRO A 38 -11.59 4.48 4.72
C PRO A 38 -10.37 5.21 5.31
N GLU A 39 -9.56 5.83 4.44
CA GLU A 39 -8.47 6.71 4.86
C GLU A 39 -9.01 7.87 5.71
N LYS A 40 -8.31 8.22 6.79
CA LYS A 40 -8.69 9.31 7.70
C LYS A 40 -7.58 10.35 7.76
N MET A 41 -7.97 11.62 7.87
CA MET A 41 -7.05 12.77 7.85
C MET A 41 -6.00 12.79 8.96
N LYS A 42 -6.25 12.09 10.08
CA LYS A 42 -5.32 12.01 11.23
C LYS A 42 -4.16 11.02 11.01
N TYR A 43 -4.24 10.19 9.96
CA TYR A 43 -3.20 9.23 9.61
C TYR A 43 -2.44 9.65 8.36
N GLU A 44 -1.26 9.08 8.22
CA GLU A 44 -0.47 8.98 7.00
C GLU A 44 -0.50 7.53 6.52
N TYR A 45 -0.46 7.38 5.20
CA TYR A 45 -0.51 6.08 4.53
C TYR A 45 0.61 6.00 3.52
N HIS A 46 1.11 4.78 3.32
CA HIS A 46 2.00 4.47 2.22
C HIS A 46 1.64 3.11 1.65
N TYR A 47 1.48 3.04 0.33
CA TYR A 47 1.07 1.83 -0.39
C TYR A 47 2.15 1.47 -1.39
N ILE A 48 2.49 0.19 -1.47
CA ILE A 48 3.38 -0.32 -2.51
C ILE A 48 2.83 -1.58 -3.17
N LEU A 49 3.01 -1.67 -4.49
CA LEU A 49 2.93 -2.93 -5.22
C LEU A 49 4.33 -3.54 -5.20
N SER A 50 4.50 -4.67 -4.52
CA SER A 50 5.82 -5.27 -4.36
C SER A 50 6.20 -6.13 -5.55
N GLY A 51 7.44 -5.94 -6.03
CA GLY A 51 8.12 -6.84 -6.96
C GLY A 51 8.96 -7.91 -6.28
N GLY A 52 8.66 -8.22 -5.01
CA GLY A 52 9.48 -9.06 -4.15
C GLY A 52 10.44 -8.27 -3.26
N THR A 53 11.37 -8.97 -2.62
CA THR A 53 12.34 -8.41 -1.67
C THR A 53 13.77 -8.51 -2.17
N LYS A 54 14.57 -7.49 -1.86
CA LYS A 54 16.02 -7.47 -2.05
C LYS A 54 16.67 -6.82 -0.84
N ASN A 55 17.69 -7.45 -0.27
CA ASN A 55 18.36 -6.97 0.95
C ASN A 55 17.37 -6.65 2.08
N PHE A 56 16.39 -7.54 2.31
CA PHE A 56 15.35 -7.40 3.33
C PHE A 56 14.45 -6.17 3.16
N ARG A 57 14.36 -5.61 1.95
CA ARG A 57 13.49 -4.49 1.60
C ARG A 57 12.64 -4.82 0.39
N HIS A 58 11.38 -4.41 0.39
CA HIS A 58 10.52 -4.57 -0.77
C HIS A 58 10.97 -3.64 -1.91
N ILE A 59 10.93 -4.16 -3.13
CA ILE A 59 11.06 -3.36 -4.34
C ILE A 59 9.67 -2.81 -4.67
N ALA A 60 9.48 -1.50 -4.56
CA ALA A 60 8.23 -0.85 -4.95
C ALA A 60 8.17 -0.70 -6.47
N LEU A 61 7.29 -1.48 -7.12
CA LEU A 61 7.00 -1.34 -8.56
C LEU A 61 6.08 -0.15 -8.81
N VAL A 62 5.17 0.09 -7.87
CA VAL A 62 4.27 1.23 -7.81
C VAL A 62 4.20 1.65 -6.35
N GLU A 63 4.19 2.96 -6.10
CA GLU A 63 3.98 3.51 -4.76
C GLU A 63 3.09 4.75 -4.79
N ALA A 64 2.34 4.98 -3.70
CA ALA A 64 1.64 6.24 -3.47
C ALA A 64 1.26 6.37 -1.98
N ASN A 65 0.94 7.59 -1.56
CA ASN A 65 0.51 7.88 -0.18
C ASN A 65 -1.02 7.96 -0.01
N HIS A 66 -1.77 7.71 -1.09
CA HIS A 66 -3.22 7.78 -1.10
C HIS A 66 -3.83 6.64 -1.92
N PHE A 67 -4.85 5.99 -1.38
CA PHE A 67 -5.51 4.83 -1.98
C PHE A 67 -6.00 5.11 -3.41
N LYS A 68 -6.66 6.24 -3.64
CA LYS A 68 -7.22 6.58 -4.97
C LYS A 68 -6.11 6.70 -6.02
N GLN A 69 -4.97 7.30 -5.66
CA GLN A 69 -3.83 7.44 -6.54
C GLN A 69 -3.15 6.09 -6.77
N PHE A 70 -2.93 5.33 -5.68
CA PHE A 70 -2.34 4.00 -5.74
C PHE A 70 -3.11 3.08 -6.70
N LYS A 71 -4.43 2.98 -6.52
CA LYS A 71 -5.31 2.19 -7.40
C LYS A 71 -5.16 2.58 -8.88
N LYS A 72 -5.11 3.88 -9.18
CA LYS A 72 -4.94 4.35 -10.56
C LYS A 72 -3.59 3.91 -11.14
N LEU A 73 -2.51 4.04 -10.37
CA LEU A 73 -1.16 3.69 -10.82
C LEU A 73 -0.98 2.18 -11.01
N VAL A 74 -1.56 1.35 -10.13
CA VAL A 74 -1.52 -0.11 -10.28
C VAL A 74 -2.22 -0.55 -11.55
N ASN A 75 -3.43 -0.02 -11.84
CA ASN A 75 -4.12 -0.31 -13.10
C ASN A 75 -3.24 0.05 -14.31
N GLN A 76 -2.66 1.26 -14.31
CA GLN A 76 -1.76 1.71 -15.37
C GLN A 76 -0.47 0.88 -15.52
N TYR A 77 -0.03 0.23 -14.45
CA TYR A 77 1.13 -0.67 -14.48
C TYR A 77 0.76 -2.03 -15.09
N GLN A 78 -0.42 -2.56 -14.76
CA GLN A 78 -0.90 -3.85 -15.24
C GLN A 78 -1.34 -3.83 -16.71
N ASP A 79 -1.72 -2.66 -17.22
CA ASP A 79 -2.07 -2.45 -18.64
C ASP A 79 -0.84 -2.33 -19.58
N ARG A 80 0.39 -2.37 -19.03
CA ARG A 80 1.66 -2.28 -19.78
C ARG A 80 2.22 -3.65 -20.10
#